data_AF-A0A7Y2XY99-F1
#
_entry.id   AF-A0A7Y2XY99-F1
#
_cell.length_a   1.000
_cell.length_b   1.000
_cell.length_c   1.000
_cell.angle_alpha   90.00
_cell.angle_beta   90.00
_cell.angle_gamma   90.00
#
_symmetry.space_group_name_H-M   'P 1'
#
loop_
_entity.id
_entity.type
_entity.pdbx_description
1 polymer ?
#
loop_
_entity_poly.entity_id
_entity_poly.type
_entity_poly.pdbx_seq_one_letter_code
_entity_poly.pdbx_strand_id
1 'polypeptide(L)'
;METKDIPHSGFAGKLAGLFIDSKLTPLAIIGSLLLGILSVVMLPREEEPQIKVPMIDVMVAMEGATPKEIEEQVTIPMEKLLYELPNVEYIYSTS
;
A
#
# COMPACT_ATOMS: atom_id res chain seq x y z
N MET A 1 -52.52 -19.63 31.39
CA MET A 1 -51.65 -19.42 30.22
C MET A 1 -50.55 -18.48 30.66
N GLU A 2 -49.38 -19.03 30.96
CA GLU A 2 -48.20 -18.28 31.42
C GLU A 2 -47.78 -17.25 30.36
N THR A 3 -47.69 -15.98 30.78
CA THR A 3 -46.99 -14.94 30.04
C THR A 3 -45.50 -15.23 30.13
N LYS A 4 -44.97 -15.89 29.10
CA LYS A 4 -43.54 -16.15 28.95
C LYS A 4 -42.80 -14.82 28.83
N ASP A 5 -42.12 -14.42 29.90
CA ASP A 5 -41.29 -13.22 29.95
C ASP A 5 -40.28 -13.23 28.80
N ILE A 6 -40.47 -12.30 27.86
CA ILE A 6 -39.54 -12.10 26.74
C ILE A 6 -38.25 -11.57 27.39
N PRO A 7 -37.10 -12.24 27.20
CA PRO A 7 -35.87 -11.82 27.86
C PRO A 7 -35.57 -10.37 27.47
N HIS A 8 -35.21 -9.56 28.48
CA HIS A 8 -34.75 -8.19 28.29
C HIS A 8 -33.84 -8.14 27.06
N SER A 9 -34.24 -7.34 26.07
CA SER A 9 -33.53 -7.21 24.80
C SER A 9 -32.03 -7.07 25.06
N GLY A 10 -31.26 -8.04 24.58
CA GLY A 10 -29.79 -8.01 24.65
C GLY A 10 -29.25 -6.79 23.89
N PHE A 11 -27.93 -6.57 23.92
CA PHE A 11 -27.30 -5.41 23.27
C PHE A 11 -27.76 -5.21 21.81
N ALA A 12 -27.80 -6.28 21.02
CA ALA A 12 -28.31 -6.25 19.65
C ALA A 12 -29.80 -5.88 19.55
N GLY A 13 -30.64 -6.34 20.48
CA GLY A 13 -32.06 -5.99 20.53
C GLY A 13 -32.31 -4.53 20.92
N LYS A 14 -31.49 -3.99 21.83
CA LYS A 14 -31.53 -2.55 22.18
C LYS A 14 -31.12 -1.69 20.99
N LEU A 15 -30.07 -2.08 20.27
CA LEU A 15 -29.66 -1.39 19.04
C LEU A 15 -30.73 -1.49 17.95
N ALA A 16 -31.28 -2.68 17.69
CA ALA A 16 -32.33 -2.86 16.70
C ALA A 16 -33.56 -2.00 17.01
N GLY A 17 -33.95 -1.90 18.29
CA GLY A 17 -35.06 -1.06 18.74
C GLY A 17 -34.86 0.43 18.45
N LEU A 18 -33.62 0.94 18.38
CA LEU A 18 -33.35 2.33 18.03
C LEU A 18 -33.57 2.63 16.53
N PHE A 19 -33.43 1.63 15.66
CA PHE A 19 -33.45 1.81 14.21
C PHE A 19 -34.70 1.25 13.53
N ILE A 20 -35.39 0.26 14.12
CA ILE A 20 -36.45 -0.49 13.45
C ILE A 20 -37.67 0.36 13.06
N ASP A 21 -38.06 1.32 13.91
CA ASP A 21 -39.19 2.24 13.64
C ASP A 21 -38.73 3.61 13.10
N SER A 22 -37.43 3.80 12.91
CA SER A 22 -36.86 5.08 12.52
C SER A 22 -36.92 5.30 11.01
N LYS A 23 -37.51 6.42 10.58
CA LYS A 23 -37.48 6.88 9.18
C LYS A 23 -36.06 7.21 8.70
N LEU A 24 -35.09 7.33 9.63
CA LEU A 24 -33.68 7.53 9.31
C LEU A 24 -33.02 6.26 8.78
N THR A 25 -33.55 5.06 9.09
CA THR A 25 -32.94 3.79 8.66
C THR A 25 -32.95 3.62 7.14
N PRO A 26 -34.08 3.82 6.43
CA PRO A 26 -34.07 3.82 4.96
C PRO A 26 -33.17 4.92 4.38
N LEU A 27 -33.13 6.11 4.98
CA LEU A 27 -32.24 7.20 4.56
C LEU A 27 -30.77 6.82 4.67
N ALA A 28 -30.38 6.20 5.78
CA ALA A 28 -29.01 5.73 6.02
C ALA A 28 -28.61 4.63 5.05
N ILE A 29 -29.53 3.73 4.69
CA ILE A 29 -29.31 2.70 3.66
C ILE A 29 -29.08 3.35 2.30
N ILE A 30 -29.92 4.31 1.90
CA ILE A 30 -29.75 5.02 0.63
C ILE A 30 -28.43 5.79 0.62
N GLY A 31 -28.12 6.49 1.72
CA GLY A 31 -26.86 7.22 1.87
C GLY A 31 -25.63 6.33 1.76
N SER A 32 -25.63 5.16 2.42
CA SER A 32 -24.50 4.22 2.34
C SER A 32 -24.33 3.63 0.94
N LEU A 33 -25.43 3.34 0.24
CA LEU A 33 -25.39 2.91 -1.16
C LEU A 33 -24.83 3.99 -2.08
N LEU A 34 -25.27 5.24 -1.91
CA LEU A 34 -24.77 6.37 -2.70
C LEU A 34 -23.28 6.60 -2.47
N LEU A 35 -22.82 6.53 -1.21
CA LEU A 35 -21.40 6.63 -0.87
C LEU A 35 -20.59 5.46 -1.46
N GLY A 36 -21.14 4.25 -1.44
CA GLY A 36 -20.51 3.08 -2.07
C GLY A 36 -20.35 3.26 -3.59
N ILE A 37 -21.41 3.71 -4.27
CA ILE A 37 -21.38 3.99 -5.72
C ILE A 37 -20.36 5.09 -6.02
N LEU A 38 -20.39 6.20 -5.26
CA LEU A 38 -19.45 7.29 -5.42
C LEU A 38 -18.00 6.80 -5.28
N SER A 39 -17.75 5.95 -4.28
CA SER A 39 -16.42 5.39 -4.03
C SER A 39 -15.92 4.57 -5.22
N VAL A 40 -16.77 3.71 -5.79
CA VAL A 40 -16.41 2.90 -6.97
C VAL A 40 -16.14 3.76 -8.20
N VAL A 41 -16.94 4.81 -8.41
CA VAL A 41 -16.79 5.71 -9.57
C VAL A 41 -15.56 6.61 -9.43
N MET A 42 -15.25 7.07 -8.22
CA MET A 42 -14.13 7.98 -7.97
C MET A 42 -12.80 7.27 -7.70
N LEU A 43 -12.79 5.96 -7.48
CA LEU A 43 -11.56 5.21 -7.21
C LEU A 43 -10.64 5.29 -8.44
N PRO A 44 -9.45 5.92 -8.35
CA PRO A 44 -8.51 5.94 -9.45
C PRO A 44 -8.03 4.51 -9.74
N ARG A 45 -8.01 4.16 -11.02
CA ARG A 45 -7.52 2.86 -11.50
C ARG A 45 -6.27 3.12 -12.33
N GLU A 46 -5.18 2.48 -11.95
CA GLU A 46 -3.96 2.42 -12.75
C GLU A 46 -3.92 1.02 -13.40
N GLU A 47 -3.78 0.96 -14.73
CA GLU A 47 -3.71 -0.30 -15.49
C GLU A 47 -2.44 -1.09 -15.14
N GLU A 48 -1.35 -0.37 -14.93
CA GLU A 48 -0.10 -0.90 -14.40
C GLU A 48 0.17 -0.18 -13.08
N PRO A 49 0.08 -0.88 -11.92
CA PRO A 49 0.44 -0.24 -10.67
C PRO A 49 1.89 0.22 -10.78
N GLN A 50 2.15 1.50 -10.53
CA GLN A 50 3.51 2.01 -10.63
C GLN A 50 4.40 1.38 -9.56
N ILE A 51 5.23 0.42 -9.97
CA ILE A 51 6.27 -0.16 -9.11
C ILE A 51 7.46 0.78 -9.14
N LYS A 52 7.67 1.52 -8.05
CA LYS A 52 8.86 2.34 -7.86
C LYS A 52 10.01 1.43 -7.41
N VAL A 53 10.77 0.92 -8.36
CA VAL A 53 12.00 0.17 -8.06
C VAL A 53 13.05 1.16 -7.56
N PRO A 54 13.54 1.04 -6.31
CA PRO A 54 14.57 1.94 -5.79
C PRO A 54 15.93 1.56 -6.37
N MET A 55 16.20 2.02 -7.59
CA MET A 55 17.46 1.79 -8.29
C MET A 55 18.22 3.12 -8.44
N ILE A 56 19.55 3.04 -8.33
CA ILE A 56 20.46 4.17 -8.53
C ILE A 56 21.46 3.75 -9.59
N ASP A 57 21.54 4.52 -10.67
CA ASP A 57 22.56 4.35 -11.70
C ASP A 57 23.79 5.20 -11.35
N VAL A 58 24.97 4.57 -11.30
CA VAL A 58 26.24 5.25 -11.07
C VAL A 58 27.12 5.05 -12.30
N MET A 59 27.44 6.14 -13.00
CA MET A 59 28.26 6.13 -14.20
C MET A 59 29.60 6.81 -13.92
N VAL A 60 30.70 6.13 -14.21
CA VAL A 60 32.05 6.66 -14.04
C VAL A 60 32.85 6.40 -15.32
N ALA A 61 33.56 7.42 -15.78
CA ALA A 61 34.41 7.34 -16.97
C ALA A 61 35.87 7.55 -16.57
N MET A 62 36.74 6.64 -17.01
CA MET A 62 38.20 6.77 -16.89
C MET A 62 38.81 6.60 -18.29
N GLU A 63 39.03 7.73 -18.96
CA GLU A 63 39.56 7.75 -20.32
C GLU A 63 40.99 7.20 -20.37
N GLY A 64 41.26 6.34 -21.34
CA GLY A 64 42.60 5.76 -21.56
C GLY A 64 42.97 4.60 -20.64
N ALA A 65 42.11 4.20 -19.70
CA ALA A 65 42.29 3.01 -18.88
C ALA A 65 41.80 1.74 -19.61
N THR A 66 42.48 0.64 -19.39
CA THR A 66 42.02 -0.69 -19.82
C THR A 66 40.85 -1.16 -18.95
N PRO A 67 39.99 -2.08 -19.43
CA PRO A 67 38.89 -2.62 -18.63
C PRO A 67 39.35 -3.19 -17.27
N LYS A 68 40.53 -3.84 -17.26
CA LYS A 68 41.13 -4.38 -16.04
C LYS A 68 41.50 -3.29 -15.03
N GLU A 69 42.03 -2.17 -15.50
CA GLU A 69 42.39 -1.04 -14.65
C GLU A 69 41.13 -0.36 -14.08
N ILE A 70 40.05 -0.27 -14.86
CA ILE A 70 38.75 0.25 -14.40
C ILE A 70 38.18 -0.66 -13.30
N GLU A 71 38.21 -1.97 -13.50
CA GLU A 71 37.73 -2.93 -12.51
C GLU A 71 38.48 -2.80 -11.18
N GLU A 72 39.82 -2.85 -11.22
CA GLU A 72 40.67 -2.84 -10.03
C GLU A 72 40.68 -1.48 -9.31
N GLN A 73 40.63 -0.36 -10.03
CA GLN A 73 40.81 0.98 -9.46
C GLN A 73 39.51 1.73 -9.22
N VAL A 74 38.41 1.36 -9.90
CA VAL A 74 37.14 2.09 -9.84
C VAL A 74 36.03 1.18 -9.33
N THR A 75 35.72 0.10 -10.05
CA THR A 75 34.55 -0.75 -9.77
C THR A 75 34.63 -1.39 -8.39
N ILE A 76 35.72 -2.11 -8.08
CA ILE A 76 35.87 -2.84 -6.80
C ILE A 76 35.83 -1.90 -5.58
N PRO A 77 36.58 -0.78 -5.54
CA PRO A 77 36.51 0.16 -4.43
C PRO A 77 35.12 0.78 -4.25
N MET A 78 34.44 1.11 -5.36
CA MET A 78 33.11 1.71 -5.31
C MET A 78 32.06 0.74 -4.79
N GLU A 79 32.05 -0.51 -5.27
CA GLU A 79 31.14 -1.55 -4.77
C GLU A 79 31.26 -1.70 -3.26
N LYS A 80 32.49 -1.76 -2.75
CA LYS A 80 32.75 -1.92 -1.31
C LYS A 80 32.16 -0.77 -0.49
N LEU A 81 32.33 0.47 -0.93
CA LEU A 81 31.78 1.65 -0.25
C LEU A 81 30.25 1.69 -0.32
N LEU A 82 29.68 1.32 -1.47
CA LEU A 82 28.23 1.31 -1.67
C LEU A 82 27.55 0.19 -0.87
N TYR A 83 28.21 -0.96 -0.67
CA TYR A 83 27.71 -2.05 0.17
C TYR A 83 27.62 -1.67 1.66
N GLU A 84 28.39 -0.67 2.13
CA GLU A 84 28.32 -0.20 3.52
C GLU A 84 27.10 0.71 3.77
N LEU A 85 26.40 1.15 2.72
CA LEU A 85 25.22 2.01 2.85
C LEU A 85 24.00 1.22 3.34
N PRO A 86 23.21 1.78 4.29
CA PRO A 86 21.99 1.14 4.73
C PRO A 86 20.97 1.06 3.59
N ASN A 87 20.27 -0.07 3.50
CA ASN A 87 19.23 -0.36 2.49
C ASN A 87 19.74 -0.61 1.06
N VAL A 88 21.03 -0.90 0.88
CA VAL A 88 21.55 -1.46 -0.38
C VAL A 88 21.51 -2.98 -0.30
N GLU A 89 20.74 -3.62 -1.18
CA GLU A 89 20.60 -5.09 -1.20
C GLU A 89 21.45 -5.74 -2.29
N TYR A 90 21.49 -5.13 -3.49
CA TYR A 90 22.20 -5.66 -4.65
C TYR A 90 22.93 -4.54 -5.41
N ILE A 91 24.16 -4.82 -5.83
CA ILE A 91 24.95 -3.97 -6.72
C ILE A 91 25.33 -4.79 -7.96
N TYR A 92 25.15 -4.18 -9.14
CA TYR A 92 25.57 -4.74 -10.42
C TYR A 92 26.51 -3.74 -11.10
N SER A 93 27.62 -4.24 -11.63
CA SER A 93 28.65 -3.42 -12.27
C SER A 93 28.98 -3.94 -13.66
N THR A 94 29.37 -3.02 -14.55
CA THR A 94 29.89 -3.30 -15.89
C THR A 94 31.08 -2.37 -16.14
N SER A 95 32.19 -2.93 -16.64
CA SER A 95 33.51 -2.26 -16.79
C SER A 95 34.14 -2.56 -18.13
#